data_AF-A0A958LT43-F1
#
_entry.id   AF-A0A958LT43-F1
#
_cell.length_a   1.000
_cell.length_b   1.000
_cell.length_c   1.000
_cell.angle_alpha   90.00
_cell.angle_beta   90.00
_cell.angle_gamma   90.00
#
_symmetry.space_group_name_H-M   'P 1'
#
loop_
_entity.id
_entity.type
_entity.pdbx_description
1 polymer ?
#
loop_
_entity_poly.entity_id
_entity_poly.type
_entity_poly.pdbx_seq_one_letter_code
_entity_poly.pdbx_strand_id
1 'polypeptide(L)'
;MQPRLPFSSKWTPIPDELADQITEIFEENFASYIKKGRIFVEGRIYLREVLLSVGYKENGRLHQDNFEVSIEYAKDRDNMVKMIHLGVDCAASMLEQFFGDPGGVDFPKTWKGYEVEGRQVFLQYTTENTELEAEADRLLGENEGGLMRGEDSEEELEQKISMLGLSDEDFPEGQSPTKKKSKTKKKTKKR
;
A
#
# COMPACT_ATOMS: atom_id res chain seq x y z
N MET A 1 2.97 7.43 -0.54
CA MET A 1 3.41 6.03 -0.78
C MET A 1 3.34 5.62 -2.25
N GLN A 2 4.46 5.69 -2.96
CA GLN A 2 4.61 5.21 -4.35
C GLN A 2 5.58 4.03 -4.39
N PRO A 3 5.31 2.99 -5.21
CA PRO A 3 6.19 1.84 -5.28
C PRO A 3 7.55 2.21 -5.87
N ARG A 4 8.58 1.50 -5.41
CA ARG A 4 9.95 1.71 -5.90
C ARG A 4 10.17 1.03 -7.25
N LEU A 5 9.65 -0.19 -7.43
CA LEU A 5 9.86 -0.94 -8.66
C LEU A 5 8.85 -0.51 -9.74
N PRO A 6 9.29 -0.30 -10.99
CA PRO A 6 8.39 0.11 -12.07
C PRO A 6 7.37 -0.97 -12.46
N PHE A 7 7.63 -2.23 -12.09
CA PHE A 7 6.74 -3.37 -12.34
C PHE A 7 5.68 -3.57 -11.24
N SER A 8 5.74 -2.78 -10.17
CA SER A 8 4.82 -2.84 -9.03
C SER A 8 3.57 -2.02 -9.34
N SER A 9 2.68 -2.57 -10.16
CA SER A 9 1.45 -1.92 -10.60
C SER A 9 0.22 -2.33 -9.79
N LYS A 10 0.08 -3.63 -9.49
CA LYS A 10 -1.05 -4.19 -8.74
C LYS A 10 -0.64 -4.48 -7.29
N TRP A 11 -1.44 -4.02 -6.33
CA TRP A 11 -1.20 -4.20 -4.91
C TRP A 11 -2.47 -4.57 -4.14
N THR A 12 -2.28 -5.21 -3.00
CA THR A 12 -3.32 -5.42 -1.97
C THR A 12 -2.91 -4.68 -0.69
N PRO A 13 -3.86 -4.05 0.03
CA PRO A 13 -3.55 -3.48 1.34
C PRO A 13 -3.09 -4.58 2.30
N ILE A 14 -2.28 -4.21 3.30
CA ILE A 14 -2.09 -5.08 4.47
C ILE A 14 -3.45 -5.27 5.17
N PRO A 15 -3.73 -6.44 5.76
CA PRO A 15 -4.97 -6.64 6.51
C PRO A 15 -5.09 -5.64 7.65
N ASP A 16 -6.29 -5.07 7.84
CA ASP A 16 -6.55 -4.06 8.88
C ASP A 16 -6.14 -4.59 10.27
N GLU A 17 -6.43 -5.86 10.57
CA GLU A 17 -6.03 -6.51 11.83
C GLU A 17 -4.51 -6.46 12.07
N LEU A 18 -3.71 -6.60 11.01
CA LEU A 18 -2.25 -6.53 11.12
C LEU A 18 -1.78 -5.08 11.25
N ALA A 19 -2.43 -4.14 10.56
CA ALA A 19 -2.14 -2.72 10.70
C ALA A 19 -2.43 -2.23 12.12
N ASP A 20 -3.56 -2.66 12.71
CA ASP A 20 -3.95 -2.34 14.08
C ASP A 20 -2.93 -2.90 15.08
N GLN A 21 -2.52 -4.17 14.92
CA GLN A 21 -1.48 -4.77 15.76
C GLN A 21 -0.16 -4.00 15.69
N ILE A 22 0.28 -3.61 14.49
CA ILE A 22 1.50 -2.82 14.33
C ILE A 22 1.32 -1.47 15.01
N THR A 23 0.17 -0.80 14.80
CA THR A 23 -0.13 0.49 15.42
C THR A 23 -0.05 0.41 16.94
N GLU A 24 -0.68 -0.59 17.56
CA GLU A 24 -0.63 -0.82 19.01
C GLU A 24 0.82 -0.99 19.51
N ILE A 25 1.64 -1.79 18.81
CA ILE A 25 3.06 -1.99 19.16
C ILE A 25 3.82 -0.66 19.15
N PHE A 26 3.59 0.20 18.15
CA PHE A 26 4.22 1.51 18.07
C PHE A 26 3.71 2.46 19.16
N GLU A 27 2.40 2.47 19.44
CA GLU A 27 1.82 3.30 20.49
C GLU A 27 2.33 2.88 21.88
N GLU A 28 2.48 1.59 22.16
CA GLU A 28 3.03 1.07 23.41
C GLU A 28 4.52 1.41 23.56
N ASN A 29 5.33 1.12 22.54
CA ASN A 29 6.78 1.31 22.58
C ASN A 29 7.17 2.80 22.65
N PHE A 30 6.41 3.67 21.99
CA PHE A 30 6.72 5.09 21.89
C PHE A 30 5.74 5.99 22.68
N ALA A 31 4.93 5.43 23.60
CA ALA A 31 3.94 6.15 24.40
C ALA A 31 4.49 7.43 25.07
N SER A 32 5.74 7.36 25.55
CA SER A 32 6.44 8.46 26.21
C SER A 32 6.78 9.63 25.26
N TYR A 33 6.91 9.36 23.97
CA TYR A 33 7.21 10.34 22.92
C TYR A 33 5.94 10.82 22.23
N ILE A 34 4.99 9.91 21.98
CA ILE A 34 3.78 10.19 21.20
C ILE A 34 2.90 11.22 21.90
N LYS A 35 2.72 11.18 23.23
CA LYS A 35 1.98 12.11 24.13
C LYS A 35 0.71 12.83 23.59
N LYS A 36 0.84 13.62 22.52
CA LYS A 36 -0.23 14.37 21.86
C LYS A 36 -0.38 14.05 20.37
N GLY A 37 0.28 13.03 19.83
CA GLY A 37 0.16 12.64 18.44
C GLY A 37 -0.59 11.33 18.25
N ARG A 38 -0.70 10.91 16.99
CA ARG A 38 -1.26 9.62 16.57
C ARG A 38 -0.29 8.93 15.61
N ILE A 39 -0.29 7.60 15.66
CA ILE A 39 0.44 6.76 14.71
C ILE A 39 -0.53 6.33 13.61
N PHE A 40 -0.03 6.30 12.39
CA PHE A 40 -0.73 5.81 11.21
C PHE A 40 0.10 4.69 10.60
N VAL A 41 -0.47 3.51 10.44
CA VAL A 41 0.21 2.41 9.76
C VAL A 41 -0.52 2.11 8.47
N GLU A 42 0.21 2.16 7.37
CA GLU A 42 -0.31 1.79 6.06
C GLU A 42 0.68 0.84 5.40
N GLY A 43 0.17 -0.12 4.64
CA GLY A 43 1.03 -1.04 3.90
C GLY A 43 0.40 -1.50 2.60
N ARG A 44 1.25 -1.71 1.60
CA ARG A 44 0.86 -2.20 0.28
C ARG A 44 1.73 -3.39 -0.08
N ILE A 45 1.09 -4.51 -0.35
CA ILE A 45 1.75 -5.74 -0.78
C ILE A 45 1.62 -5.83 -2.30
N TYR A 46 2.75 -5.75 -3.00
CA TYR A 46 2.85 -6.01 -4.42
C TYR A 46 3.40 -7.42 -4.66
N LEU A 47 3.37 -7.87 -5.91
CA LEU A 47 3.89 -9.19 -6.29
C LEU A 47 5.38 -9.38 -5.99
N ARG A 48 6.17 -8.30 -6.03
CA ARG A 48 7.63 -8.34 -5.87
C ARG A 48 8.17 -7.34 -4.84
N GLU A 49 7.31 -6.56 -4.19
CA GLU A 49 7.73 -5.66 -3.13
C GLU A 49 6.66 -5.57 -2.04
N VAL A 50 7.11 -5.34 -0.82
CA VAL A 50 6.27 -4.95 0.31
C VAL A 50 6.62 -3.51 0.64
N LEU A 51 5.61 -2.66 0.66
CA LEU A 51 5.70 -1.30 1.17
C LEU A 51 5.00 -1.24 2.53
N LEU A 52 5.69 -0.68 3.51
CA LEU A 52 5.15 -0.36 4.82
C LEU A 52 5.46 1.11 5.11
N SER A 53 4.48 1.85 5.59
CA SER A 53 4.62 3.22 6.05
C SER A 53 4.13 3.33 7.47
N VAL A 54 4.97 3.94 8.32
CA VAL A 54 4.60 4.31 9.68
C VAL A 54 4.65 5.83 9.75
N GLY A 55 3.49 6.45 9.90
CA GLY A 55 3.30 7.88 10.04
C GLY A 55 3.14 8.29 11.49
N TYR A 56 3.74 9.41 11.86
CA TYR A 56 3.47 10.10 13.12
C TYR A 56 2.93 11.50 12.84
N LYS A 57 1.80 11.83 13.48
CA LYS A 57 1.19 13.16 13.39
C LYS A 57 0.99 13.74 14.77
N GLU A 58 1.67 14.85 15.08
CA GLU A 58 1.44 15.60 16.31
C GLU A 58 0.12 16.39 16.22
N ASN A 59 -0.73 16.36 17.26
CA ASN A 59 -1.98 17.14 17.27
C ASN A 59 -1.71 18.63 17.05
N GLY A 60 -2.38 19.21 16.07
CA GLY A 60 -2.24 20.62 15.70
C GLY A 60 -1.18 20.89 14.63
N ARG A 61 -0.41 19.89 14.20
CA ARG A 61 0.42 20.00 12.98
C ARG A 61 -0.34 19.52 11.75
N LEU A 62 -0.05 20.19 10.64
CA LEU A 62 -0.63 19.88 9.34
C LEU A 62 0.19 18.83 8.58
N HIS A 63 1.48 18.69 8.92
CA HIS A 63 2.37 17.68 8.36
C HIS A 63 2.36 16.41 9.20
N GLN A 64 2.46 15.27 8.52
CA GLN A 64 2.58 13.95 9.12
C GLN A 64 3.92 13.36 8.68
N ASP A 65 4.75 12.99 9.64
CA ASP A 65 6.07 12.43 9.42
C ASP A 65 5.95 10.94 9.08
N ASN A 66 6.12 10.57 7.81
CA ASN A 66 6.00 9.20 7.34
C ASN A 66 7.37 8.57 7.12
N PHE A 67 7.55 7.39 7.70
CA PHE A 67 8.70 6.52 7.51
C PHE A 67 8.28 5.36 6.63
N GLU A 68 8.69 5.41 5.36
CA GLU A 68 8.35 4.41 4.34
C GLU A 68 9.50 3.41 4.17
N VAL A 69 9.14 2.14 4.13
CA VAL A 69 10.05 1.00 3.98
C VAL A 69 9.59 0.16 2.81
N SER A 70 10.50 -0.11 1.88
CA SER A 70 10.30 -0.96 0.70
C SER A 70 11.24 -2.15 0.77
N ILE A 71 10.69 -3.36 0.72
CA ILE A 71 11.46 -4.61 0.76
C ILE A 71 11.10 -5.43 -0.47
N GLU A 72 12.11 -5.88 -1.22
CA GLU A 72 11.88 -6.78 -2.35
C GLU A 72 11.48 -8.18 -1.84
N TYR A 73 10.44 -8.74 -2.44
CA TYR A 73 9.82 -9.99 -2.02
C TYR A 73 9.86 -11.03 -3.14
N ALA A 74 10.34 -12.23 -2.84
CA ALA A 74 10.29 -13.39 -3.72
C ALA A 74 9.43 -14.50 -3.11
N LYS A 75 8.23 -14.71 -3.65
CA LYS A 75 7.23 -15.67 -3.14
C LYS A 75 7.76 -17.08 -2.87
N ASP A 76 8.73 -17.54 -3.65
CA ASP A 76 9.26 -18.89 -3.54
C ASP A 76 10.33 -19.06 -2.44
N ARG A 77 10.85 -17.95 -1.91
CA ARG A 77 11.96 -17.95 -0.94
C ARG A 77 11.65 -17.21 0.36
N ASP A 78 10.63 -16.36 0.34
CA ASP A 78 10.39 -15.39 1.39
C ASP A 78 9.07 -15.62 2.11
N ASN A 79 9.08 -15.36 3.41
CA ASN A 79 7.87 -15.34 4.22
C ASN A 79 7.41 -13.87 4.35
N MET A 80 6.24 -13.56 3.81
CA MET A 80 5.63 -12.23 3.82
C MET A 80 5.56 -11.63 5.23
N VAL A 81 5.11 -12.42 6.21
CA VAL A 81 4.97 -11.96 7.60
C VAL A 81 6.33 -11.56 8.18
N LYS A 82 7.38 -12.33 7.88
CA LYS A 82 8.75 -11.96 8.29
C LYS A 82 9.23 -10.67 7.61
N MET A 83 8.86 -10.44 6.35
CA MET A 83 9.21 -9.20 5.65
C MET A 83 8.50 -7.99 6.27
N ILE A 84 7.24 -8.15 6.67
CA ILE A 84 6.50 -7.10 7.37
C ILE A 84 7.14 -6.81 8.72
N HIS A 85 7.50 -7.82 9.50
CA HIS A 85 8.22 -7.62 10.78
C HIS A 85 9.56 -6.92 10.57
N LEU A 86 10.35 -7.31 9.58
CA LEU A 86 11.59 -6.60 9.23
C LEU A 86 11.33 -5.13 8.85
N GLY A 87 10.24 -4.87 8.13
CA GLY A 87 9.81 -3.51 7.80
C GLY A 87 9.43 -2.70 9.04
N VAL A 88 8.69 -3.32 9.97
CA VAL A 88 8.31 -2.74 11.27
C VAL A 88 9.55 -2.39 12.09
N ASP A 89 10.52 -3.30 12.19
CA ASP A 89 11.77 -3.06 12.93
C ASP A 89 12.57 -1.91 12.32
N CYS A 90 12.66 -1.86 10.98
CA CYS A 90 13.30 -0.75 10.27
C CYS A 90 12.60 0.58 10.56
N ALA A 91 11.27 0.61 10.48
CA ALA A 91 10.46 1.81 10.75
C ALA A 91 10.58 2.25 12.22
N ALA A 92 10.59 1.30 13.17
CA ALA A 92 10.80 1.57 14.59
C ALA A 92 12.17 2.21 14.85
N SER A 93 13.24 1.71 14.22
CA SER A 93 14.57 2.31 14.29
C SER A 93 14.62 3.74 13.73
N MET A 94 13.89 4.03 12.64
CA MET A 94 13.80 5.40 12.10
C MET A 94 13.03 6.32 13.05
N LEU A 95 11.93 5.83 13.61
CA LEU A 95 11.09 6.59 14.55
C LEU A 95 11.84 6.87 15.87
N GLU A 96 12.62 5.92 16.36
CA GLU A 96 13.49 6.10 17.52
C GLU A 96 14.53 7.19 17.27
N GLN A 97 15.19 7.19 16.10
CA GLN A 97 16.12 8.25 15.70
C GLN A 97 15.43 9.61 15.60
N PHE A 98 14.22 9.65 15.05
CA PHE A 98 13.43 10.88 14.93
C PHE A 98 13.09 11.49 16.29
N PHE A 99 12.67 10.67 17.26
CA PHE A 99 12.38 11.14 18.61
C PHE A 99 13.63 11.42 19.46
N GLY A 100 14.73 10.72 19.19
CA GLY A 100 16.00 10.88 19.90
C GLY A 100 16.74 12.17 19.54
N ASP A 101 16.69 12.60 18.28
CA ASP A 101 17.31 13.84 17.81
C ASP A 101 16.37 14.61 16.86
N PRO A 102 15.38 15.34 17.40
CA PRO A 102 14.39 16.06 16.62
C PRO A 102 15.03 17.27 15.93
N GLY A 103 15.60 17.04 14.74
CA GLY A 103 16.17 18.05 13.85
C GLY A 103 17.62 17.82 13.42
N GLY A 104 18.31 16.82 13.97
CA GLY A 104 19.67 16.45 13.57
C GLY A 104 19.75 15.31 12.56
N VAL A 105 18.69 14.53 12.40
CA VAL A 105 18.66 13.37 11.52
C VAL A 105 18.13 13.75 10.13
N ASP A 106 19.01 13.69 9.12
CA ASP A 106 18.64 13.86 7.71
C ASP A 106 18.13 12.52 7.14
N PHE A 107 16.81 12.36 7.09
CA PHE A 107 16.19 11.20 6.51
C PHE A 107 16.15 11.28 4.97
N PRO A 108 16.36 10.16 4.26
CA PRO A 108 16.40 10.17 2.81
C PRO A 108 15.02 10.48 2.21
N LYS A 109 14.91 11.58 1.46
CA LYS A 109 13.67 11.96 0.75
C LYS A 109 13.37 11.09 -0.48
N THR A 110 14.36 10.31 -0.91
CA THR A 110 14.26 9.35 -2.01
C THR A 110 14.64 7.96 -1.50
N TRP A 111 14.15 6.91 -2.17
CA TRP A 111 14.48 5.53 -1.82
C TRP A 111 15.99 5.31 -1.73
N LYS A 112 16.49 5.08 -0.51
CA LYS A 112 17.89 4.76 -0.25
C LYS A 112 18.01 3.34 0.28
N GLY A 113 18.86 2.54 -0.35
CA GLY A 113 19.10 1.15 0.01
C GLY A 113 20.02 1.01 1.22
N TYR A 114 19.66 0.08 2.10
CA TYR A 114 20.38 -0.35 3.28
C TYR A 114 20.40 -1.88 3.31
N GLU A 115 21.44 -2.46 3.88
CA GLU A 115 21.52 -3.91 4.08
C GLU A 115 21.17 -4.22 5.53
N VAL A 116 20.06 -4.93 5.74
CA VAL A 116 19.57 -5.33 7.06
C VAL A 116 19.32 -6.84 7.01
N GLU A 117 19.91 -7.58 7.95
CA GLU A 117 19.84 -9.06 8.00
C GLU A 117 20.27 -9.77 6.69
N GLY A 118 21.23 -9.19 5.96
CA GLY A 118 21.70 -9.71 4.67
C GLY A 118 20.69 -9.55 3.52
N ARG A 119 19.69 -8.68 3.70
CA ARG A 119 18.71 -8.30 2.67
C ARG A 119 18.76 -6.81 2.40
N GLN A 120 18.42 -6.45 1.17
CA GLN A 120 18.33 -5.05 0.77
C GLN A 120 16.95 -4.48 1.13
N VAL A 121 16.96 -3.51 2.04
CA VAL A 121 15.80 -2.72 2.46
C VAL A 121 15.97 -1.31 1.93
N PHE A 122 14.90 -0.70 1.42
CA PHE A 122 14.93 0.69 0.97
C PHE A 122 14.09 1.54 1.92
N LEU A 123 14.65 2.67 2.34
CA LEU A 123 14.01 3.59 3.26
C LEU A 123 13.76 4.92 2.55
N GLN A 124 12.62 5.53 2.83
CA GLN A 124 12.25 6.87 2.40
C GLN A 124 11.49 7.58 3.52
N TYR A 125 11.62 8.90 3.58
CA TYR A 125 10.86 9.75 4.48
C TYR A 125 10.02 10.76 3.69
N THR A 126 8.75 10.87 4.05
CA THR A 126 7.79 11.82 3.45
C THR A 126 7.06 12.59 4.55
N THR A 127 6.47 13.74 4.19
CA THR A 127 5.72 14.60 5.14
C THR A 127 4.24 14.76 4.74
N GLU A 128 3.76 13.83 3.90
CA GLU A 128 2.42 13.82 3.32
C GLU A 128 1.38 13.42 4.38
N ASN A 129 0.28 14.14 4.44
CA ASN A 129 -0.76 13.91 5.44
C ASN A 129 -1.89 13.08 4.83
N THR A 130 -1.97 11.81 5.22
CA THR A 130 -2.89 10.83 4.62
C THR A 130 -4.35 11.22 4.77
N GLU A 131 -4.73 11.89 5.86
CA GLU A 131 -6.10 12.41 6.05
C GLU A 131 -6.44 13.54 5.06
N LEU A 132 -5.48 14.45 4.80
CA LEU A 132 -5.67 15.55 3.85
C LEU A 132 -5.71 15.05 2.41
N GLU A 133 -4.87 14.08 2.07
CA GLU A 133 -4.91 13.43 0.76
C GLU A 133 -6.24 12.70 0.57
N ALA A 134 -6.71 11.94 1.57
CA ALA A 134 -8.00 11.26 1.49
C ALA A 134 -9.19 12.23 1.36
N GLU A 135 -9.14 13.39 2.03
CA GLU A 135 -10.16 14.42 1.89
C GLU A 135 -10.10 15.10 0.51
N ALA A 136 -8.91 15.33 -0.03
CA ALA A 136 -8.71 15.82 -1.39
C ALA A 136 -9.24 14.83 -2.43
N ASP A 137 -8.94 13.54 -2.30
CA ASP A 137 -9.42 12.47 -3.18
C ASP A 137 -10.95 12.36 -3.14
N ARG A 138 -11.54 12.52 -1.95
CA ARG A 138 -13.00 12.59 -1.79
C ARG A 138 -13.59 13.80 -2.51
N LEU A 139 -12.94 14.96 -2.44
CA LEU A 139 -13.39 16.18 -3.13
C LEU A 139 -13.23 16.09 -4.65
N LEU A 140 -12.22 15.35 -5.12
CA LEU A 140 -11.96 15.09 -6.55
C LEU A 140 -12.80 13.94 -7.11
N GLY A 141 -13.41 13.11 -6.25
CA GLY A 141 -14.29 12.02 -6.65
C GLY A 141 -13.57 10.72 -7.05
N GLU A 142 -12.31 10.53 -6.65
CA GLU A 142 -11.51 9.33 -6.96
C GLU A 142 -11.82 8.11 -6.06
N ASN A 143 -12.89 8.19 -5.27
CA ASN A 143 -13.34 7.10 -4.42
C ASN A 143 -14.20 6.10 -5.20
N GLU A 144 -13.67 5.52 -6.27
CA GLU A 144 -14.21 4.27 -6.83
C GLU A 144 -13.59 3.10 -6.05
N GLY A 145 -14.40 2.59 -5.12
CA GLY A 145 -14.20 1.29 -4.49
C GLY A 145 -14.36 0.18 -5.52
N GLY A 146 -13.28 -0.58 -5.70
CA GLY A 146 -13.26 -1.82 -6.46
C GLY A 146 -12.02 -2.60 -6.05
N LEU A 147 -12.22 -3.84 -5.60
CA LEU A 147 -11.20 -4.75 -5.05
C LEU A 147 -10.03 -5.13 -5.99
N MET A 148 -9.85 -4.43 -7.11
CA MET A 148 -8.63 -4.37 -7.89
C MET A 148 -8.58 -3.01 -8.58
N ARG A 149 -7.55 -2.21 -8.30
CA ARG A 149 -7.24 -1.00 -9.08
C ARG A 149 -6.21 -1.37 -10.13
N GLY A 150 -6.67 -1.46 -11.37
CA GLY A 150 -5.88 -1.72 -12.58
C GLY A 150 -6.82 -2.05 -13.72
N GLU A 151 -6.75 -1.30 -14.83
CA GLU A 151 -7.51 -1.62 -16.04
C GLU A 151 -6.95 -2.92 -16.64
N ASP A 152 -7.54 -4.06 -16.31
CA ASP A 152 -7.27 -5.31 -17.02
C ASP A 152 -7.86 -5.22 -18.43
N SER A 153 -7.06 -5.55 -19.44
CA SER A 153 -7.55 -5.81 -20.80
C SER A 153 -8.32 -7.14 -20.85
N GLU A 154 -9.26 -7.29 -21.80
CA GLU A 154 -10.06 -8.53 -21.96
C GLU A 154 -9.19 -9.79 -22.09
N GLU A 155 -8.00 -9.66 -22.68
CA GLU A 155 -7.02 -10.75 -22.82
C GLU A 155 -6.40 -11.20 -21.48
N GLU A 156 -6.20 -10.28 -20.53
CA GLU A 156 -5.68 -10.63 -19.19
C GLU A 156 -6.75 -11.34 -18.34
N LEU A 157 -8.03 -11.05 -18.57
CA LEU A 157 -9.16 -11.72 -17.90
C LEU A 157 -9.29 -13.18 -18.33
N GLU A 158 -9.18 -13.47 -19.63
CA GLU A 158 -9.22 -14.85 -20.14
C GLU A 158 -8.04 -15.70 -19.62
N GLN A 159 -6.85 -15.12 -19.53
CA GLN A 159 -5.68 -15.80 -18.97
C GLN A 159 -5.85 -16.07 -17.47
N LYS A 160 -6.45 -15.14 -16.70
CA LYS A 160 -6.72 -15.34 -15.26
C LYS A 160 -7.79 -16.39 -14.99
N ILE A 161 -8.83 -16.46 -15.81
CA ILE A 161 -9.88 -17.49 -15.72
C ILE A 161 -9.26 -18.89 -15.97
N SER A 162 -8.41 -18.99 -16.99
CA SER A 162 -7.64 -20.20 -17.30
C SER A 162 -6.68 -20.59 -16.16
N MET A 163 -5.98 -19.62 -15.54
CA MET A 163 -5.05 -19.87 -14.43
C MET A 163 -5.74 -20.30 -13.13
N LEU A 164 -6.99 -19.92 -12.91
CA LEU A 164 -7.82 -20.32 -11.76
C LEU A 164 -8.55 -21.65 -11.97
N GLY A 165 -8.44 -22.27 -13.16
CA GLY A 165 -9.11 -23.53 -13.48
C GLY A 165 -10.63 -23.43 -13.57
N LEU A 166 -11.17 -22.21 -13.71
CA LEU A 166 -12.59 -21.95 -13.88
C LEU A 166 -12.91 -21.92 -15.37
N SER A 167 -14.00 -22.57 -15.75
CA SER A 167 -14.56 -22.50 -17.09
C SER A 167 -15.67 -21.45 -17.15
N ASP A 168 -16.02 -20.97 -18.35
CA ASP A 168 -17.17 -20.08 -18.54
C ASP A 168 -18.50 -20.69 -18.06
N GLU A 169 -18.55 -22.01 -17.81
CA GLU A 169 -19.70 -22.74 -17.28
C GLU A 169 -19.83 -22.65 -15.75
N ASP A 170 -18.76 -22.26 -15.04
CA ASP A 170 -18.74 -22.11 -13.58
C ASP A 170 -19.35 -20.78 -13.09
N PHE A 171 -19.73 -19.89 -14.02
CA PHE A 171 -20.34 -18.59 -13.72
C PHE A 171 -21.86 -18.63 -13.94
N PRO A 172 -22.68 -18.17 -12.97
CA PRO A 172 -24.12 -18.09 -13.15
C PRO A 172 -24.48 -17.16 -14.33
N GLU A 173 -25.50 -17.55 -15.12
CA GLU A 173 -25.92 -16.83 -16.33
C GLU A 173 -26.05 -15.32 -16.06
N GLY A 174 -25.21 -14.52 -16.73
CA GLY A 174 -25.21 -13.05 -16.64
C GLY A 174 -24.09 -12.43 -15.79
N GLN A 175 -23.21 -13.23 -15.18
CA GLN A 175 -22.05 -12.75 -14.41
C GLN A 175 -20.69 -12.99 -15.05
N SER A 176 -20.62 -13.42 -16.31
CA SER A 176 -19.32 -13.56 -16.98
C SER A 176 -18.65 -12.18 -17.14
N PRO A 177 -17.37 -12.03 -16.74
CA PRO A 177 -16.66 -10.75 -16.83
C PRO A 177 -16.47 -10.28 -18.28
N THR A 178 -16.53 -11.21 -19.24
CA THR A 178 -16.32 -10.97 -20.68
C THR A 178 -17.54 -10.41 -21.43
N LYS A 179 -18.77 -10.46 -20.87
CA LYS A 179 -19.99 -10.10 -21.64
C LYS A 179 -20.62 -8.75 -21.28
N LYS A 180 -20.07 -7.97 -20.35
CA LYS A 180 -20.77 -6.78 -19.80
C LYS A 180 -20.70 -5.49 -20.64
N LYS A 181 -20.14 -5.46 -21.85
CA LYS A 181 -20.17 -4.25 -22.71
C LYS A 181 -20.55 -4.54 -24.17
N SER A 182 -21.85 -4.76 -24.44
CA SER A 182 -22.42 -4.46 -25.78
C SER A 182 -23.93 -4.20 -25.76
N LYS A 183 -24.38 -3.18 -25.03
CA LYS A 183 -25.69 -2.55 -25.32
C LYS A 183 -25.60 -1.03 -25.32
N THR A 184 -24.87 -0.48 -26.31
CA THR A 184 -25.07 0.92 -26.72
C THR A 184 -25.10 1.04 -28.25
N LYS A 185 -26.31 1.35 -28.75
CA LYS A 185 -26.65 1.99 -30.05
C LYS A 185 -26.41 1.23 -31.37
N LYS A 186 -27.50 0.75 -31.98
CA LYS A 186 -27.83 1.04 -33.41
C LYS A 186 -29.24 0.55 -33.79
N LYS A 187 -30.10 1.46 -34.27
CA LYS A 187 -31.20 1.32 -35.27
C LYS A 187 -32.27 2.42 -35.03
N THR A 188 -32.78 3.18 -35.99
CA THR A 188 -32.52 3.33 -37.43
C THR A 188 -33.25 4.58 -37.92
N LYS A 189 -32.68 5.27 -38.91
CA LYS A 189 -33.35 6.27 -39.77
C LYS A 189 -34.09 5.56 -40.91
N LYS A 190 -35.39 5.83 -41.07
CA LYS A 190 -36.25 5.70 -42.29
C LYS A 190 -37.67 6.02 -41.80
N ARG A 191 -38.43 6.96 -42.36
CA ARG A 191 -38.62 7.33 -43.76
C ARG A 191 -39.14 8.76 -43.83
#